data_AF-E6P7I7-F1
#
_entry.id   AF-E6P7I7-F1
#
_cell.length_a   1.000
_cell.length_b   1.000
_cell.length_c   1.000
_cell.angle_alpha   90.00
_cell.angle_beta   90.00
_cell.angle_gamma   90.00
#
_symmetry.space_group_name_H-M   'P 1'
#
loop_
_entity.id
_entity.type
_entity.pdbx_description
1 polymer ?
#
loop_
_entity_poly.entity_id
_entity_poly.type
_entity_poly.pdbx_seq_one_letter_code
_entity_poly.pdbx_strand_id
1 'polypeptide(L)'
;MAVSLTELFILITPPIIIIVLILRYRKRKRSEMLARVLAVIRSRGKASLDDIIIISGLPIYSVHNAVNELVARGIIYVKEEDGKIFYTVSK
;
A
#
# COMPACT_ATOMS: atom_id res chain seq x y z
N MET A 1 -3.30 8.86 -49.24
CA MET A 1 -4.19 9.07 -48.08
C MET A 1 -3.35 9.63 -46.94
N ALA A 2 -3.42 10.93 -46.69
CA ALA A 2 -2.74 11.53 -45.54
C ALA A 2 -3.65 11.34 -44.33
N VAL A 3 -3.30 10.38 -43.46
CA VAL A 3 -3.94 10.27 -42.15
C VAL A 3 -3.61 11.56 -41.42
N SER A 4 -4.64 12.33 -41.07
CA SER A 4 -4.46 13.60 -40.38
C SER A 4 -3.85 13.32 -39.00
N LEU A 5 -2.89 14.14 -38.55
CA LEU A 5 -2.25 13.98 -37.24
C LEU A 5 -3.29 13.85 -36.10
N THR A 6 -4.43 14.50 -36.26
CA THR A 6 -5.63 14.41 -35.40
C THR A 6 -6.21 13.01 -35.26
N GLU A 7 -6.31 12.23 -36.34
CA GLU A 7 -6.83 10.85 -36.29
C GLU A 7 -5.87 9.91 -35.54
N LEU A 8 -4.56 10.16 -35.67
CA LEU A 8 -3.51 9.46 -34.91
C LEU A 8 -3.60 9.74 -33.41
N PHE A 9 -3.84 10.99 -33.01
CA PHE A 9 -4.03 11.33 -31.59
C PHE A 9 -5.28 10.69 -31.00
N ILE A 10 -6.42 10.72 -31.70
CA ILE A 10 -7.67 10.11 -31.21
C ILE A 10 -7.51 8.60 -30.99
N LEU A 11 -6.68 7.91 -31.79
CA LEU A 11 -6.44 6.48 -31.64
C LEU A 11 -5.55 6.14 -30.42
N ILE A 12 -4.56 6.99 -30.12
CA ILE A 12 -3.55 6.74 -29.07
C ILE A 12 -4.00 7.27 -27.69
N THR A 13 -4.90 8.25 -27.65
CA THR A 13 -5.35 8.85 -26.38
C THR A 13 -6.10 7.85 -25.46
N PRO A 14 -7.05 7.01 -25.97
CA PRO A 14 -7.77 6.04 -25.14
C PRO A 14 -6.87 5.04 -24.39
N PRO A 15 -5.88 4.37 -25.01
CA PRO A 15 -5.01 3.45 -24.27
C PRO A 15 -4.14 4.16 -23.23
N ILE A 16 -3.68 5.39 -23.50
CA ILE A 16 -2.93 6.18 -22.50
C ILE A 16 -3.81 6.50 -21.29
N ILE A 17 -5.05 6.93 -21.51
CA ILE A 17 -6.00 7.21 -20.41
C ILE A 17 -6.23 5.94 -19.59
N ILE A 18 -6.43 4.79 -20.22
CA ILE A 18 -6.59 3.50 -19.53
C ILE A 18 -5.36 3.17 -18.67
N ILE A 19 -4.15 3.33 -19.20
CA ILE A 19 -2.90 3.11 -18.44
C ILE A 19 -2.84 4.03 -17.22
N VAL A 20 -3.13 5.33 -17.39
CA VAL A 20 -3.13 6.30 -16.29
C VAL A 20 -4.17 5.92 -15.21
N LEU A 21 -5.36 5.49 -15.62
CA LEU A 21 -6.41 5.04 -14.69
C LEU A 21 -5.97 3.80 -13.90
N ILE A 22 -5.37 2.81 -14.56
CA ILE A 22 -4.85 1.61 -13.90
C ILE A 22 -3.77 1.98 -12.87
N LEU A 23 -2.84 2.86 -13.24
CA LEU A 23 -1.77 3.31 -12.34
C LEU A 23 -2.34 4.06 -11.13
N ARG A 24 -3.31 4.95 -11.35
CA ARG A 24 -3.97 5.70 -10.28
C ARG A 24 -4.71 4.77 -9.33
N TYR A 25 -5.42 3.78 -9.87
CA TYR A 25 -6.12 2.77 -9.07
C TYR A 25 -5.17 1.94 -8.22
N ARG A 26 -4.06 1.46 -8.80
CA ARG A 26 -3.03 0.71 -8.07
C ARG A 26 -2.41 1.53 -6.94
N LYS A 27 -2.09 2.80 -7.18
CA LYS A 27 -1.57 3.70 -6.14
C LYS A 27 -2.58 3.87 -4.99
N ARG A 28 -3.86 4.08 -5.32
CA ARG A 28 -4.92 4.23 -4.31
C ARG A 28 -5.08 2.99 -3.44
N LYS A 29 -5.19 1.81 -4.06
CA LYS A 29 -5.28 0.52 -3.36
C LYS A 29 -4.10 0.30 -2.40
N ARG A 30 -2.88 0.59 -2.84
CA ARG A 30 -1.68 0.47 -1.99
C ARG A 30 -1.73 1.42 -0.80
N SER A 31 -2.16 2.67 -1.03
CA SER A 31 -2.32 3.66 0.04
C SER A 31 -3.37 3.25 1.08
N GLU A 32 -4.51 2.70 0.64
CA GLU A 32 -5.57 2.23 1.53
C GLU A 32 -5.10 1.05 2.39
N MET A 33 -4.33 0.13 1.81
CA MET A 33 -3.73 -1.00 2.52
C MET A 33 -2.75 -0.54 3.61
N LEU A 34 -1.84 0.37 3.27
CA LEU A 34 -0.89 0.95 4.23
C LEU A 34 -1.60 1.69 5.36
N ALA A 35 -2.63 2.47 5.02
CA ALA A 35 -3.42 3.20 6.00
C ALA A 35 -4.15 2.28 6.98
N ARG A 36 -4.71 1.15 6.50
CA ARG A 36 -5.34 0.15 7.39
C ARG A 36 -4.33 -0.48 8.34
N VAL A 37 -3.19 -0.94 7.84
CA VAL A 37 -2.14 -1.55 8.68
C VAL A 37 -1.65 -0.55 9.72
N LEU A 38 -1.38 0.70 9.30
CA LEU A 38 -0.95 1.75 10.22
C LEU A 38 -2.02 2.07 11.28
N ALA A 39 -3.30 2.10 10.89
CA ALA A 39 -4.41 2.33 11.81
C ALA A 39 -4.50 1.24 12.88
N VAL A 40 -4.28 -0.02 12.52
CA VAL A 40 -4.25 -1.15 13.47
C VAL A 40 -3.09 -1.02 14.45
N ILE A 41 -1.88 -0.71 13.96
CA ILE A 41 -0.72 -0.53 14.82
C ILE A 41 -0.94 0.65 15.78
N ARG A 42 -1.50 1.75 15.27
CA ARG A 42 -1.75 2.97 16.06
C ARG A 42 -2.85 2.78 17.11
N SER A 43 -3.91 2.03 16.80
CA SER A 43 -5.00 1.79 17.75
C SER A 43 -4.58 0.89 18.91
N ARG A 44 -3.65 -0.05 18.67
CA ARG A 44 -3.11 -0.95 19.71
C ARG A 44 -1.90 -0.37 20.45
N GLY A 45 -1.22 0.64 19.88
CA GLY A 45 0.04 1.18 20.38
C GLY A 45 1.25 0.28 20.09
N LYS A 46 1.10 -1.04 20.30
CA LYS A 46 2.01 -2.09 19.84
C LYS A 46 1.20 -3.26 19.29
N ALA A 47 1.58 -3.80 18.14
CA ALA A 47 0.88 -4.92 17.51
C ALA A 47 1.88 -5.92 16.94
N SER A 48 1.63 -7.23 17.14
CA SER A 48 2.39 -8.27 16.45
C SER A 48 1.93 -8.40 14.99
N LEU A 49 2.69 -9.14 14.18
CA LEU A 49 2.29 -9.40 12.80
C LEU A 49 0.92 -10.10 12.72
N ASP A 50 0.68 -11.07 13.61
CA ASP A 50 -0.56 -11.84 13.68
C ASP A 50 -1.75 -10.96 14.07
N ASP A 51 -1.56 -10.06 15.04
CA ASP A 51 -2.60 -9.08 15.42
C ASP A 51 -2.98 -8.21 14.23
N ILE A 52 -2.00 -7.77 13.43
CA ILE A 52 -2.24 -6.96 12.25
C ILE A 52 -3.02 -7.77 11.20
N ILE A 53 -2.65 -9.04 10.96
CA ILE A 53 -3.34 -9.91 10.01
C ILE A 53 -4.81 -10.10 10.41
N ILE A 54 -5.05 -10.47 11.67
CA ILE A 54 -6.39 -10.76 12.19
C ILE A 54 -7.27 -9.51 12.15
N ILE A 55 -6.77 -8.36 12.60
CA ILE A 55 -7.58 -7.14 12.73
C ILE A 55 -7.76 -6.45 11.37
N SER A 56 -6.74 -6.43 10.51
CA SER A 56 -6.85 -5.76 9.21
C SER A 56 -7.68 -6.54 8.19
N GLY A 57 -7.84 -7.85 8.40
CA GLY A 57 -8.51 -8.76 7.45
C GLY A 57 -7.78 -8.86 6.10
N LEU A 58 -6.51 -8.47 6.05
CA LEU A 58 -5.69 -8.48 4.84
C LEU A 58 -4.95 -9.83 4.71
N PRO A 59 -4.66 -10.26 3.48
CA PRO A 59 -3.80 -11.43 3.26
C PRO A 59 -2.42 -11.25 3.90
N ILE A 60 -1.86 -12.35 4.42
CA ILE A 60 -0.56 -12.39 5.09
C ILE A 60 0.54 -11.69 4.27
N TYR A 61 0.63 -11.99 2.97
CA TYR A 61 1.61 -11.39 2.07
C TYR A 61 1.44 -9.87 1.92
N SER A 62 0.19 -9.39 1.88
CA SER A 62 -0.14 -7.98 1.81
C SER A 62 0.27 -7.25 3.10
N VAL A 63 0.06 -7.88 4.25
CA VAL A 63 0.48 -7.34 5.55
C VAL A 63 2.00 -7.26 5.64
N HIS A 64 2.73 -8.32 5.27
CA HIS A 64 4.20 -8.29 5.25
C HIS A 64 4.73 -7.15 4.37
N ASN A 65 4.21 -7.01 3.15
CA ASN A 65 4.62 -5.94 2.25
C ASN A 65 4.30 -4.55 2.83
N ALA A 66 3.13 -4.37 3.44
CA ALA A 66 2.75 -3.11 4.06
C ALA A 66 3.64 -2.77 5.26
N VAL A 67 3.88 -3.73 6.14
CA VAL A 67 4.73 -3.57 7.33
C VAL A 67 6.17 -3.25 6.91
N ASN A 68 6.76 -4.01 5.99
CA ASN A 68 8.10 -3.74 5.48
C ASN A 68 8.20 -2.36 4.85
N GLU A 69 7.18 -1.93 4.10
CA GLU A 69 7.14 -0.60 3.51
C GLU A 69 7.01 0.51 4.56
N LEU A 70 6.20 0.31 5.61
CA LEU A 70 6.08 1.29 6.71
C LEU A 70 7.37 1.38 7.54
N VAL A 71 8.06 0.25 7.75
CA VAL A 71 9.39 0.21 8.39
C VAL A 71 10.42 0.92 7.52
N ALA A 72 10.48 0.62 6.22
CA ALA A 72 11.42 1.26 5.28
C ALA A 72 11.21 2.77 5.17
N ARG A 73 9.97 3.25 5.36
CA ARG A 73 9.62 4.68 5.42
C ARG A 73 9.89 5.32 6.78
N GLY A 74 10.34 4.54 7.78
CA GLY A 74 10.58 5.03 9.15
C GLY A 74 9.32 5.43 9.91
N ILE A 75 8.13 4.99 9.48
CA ILE A 75 6.86 5.34 10.12
C ILE A 75 6.60 4.46 11.34
N ILE A 76 6.99 3.18 11.24
CA ILE A 76 6.89 2.21 12.32
C ILE A 76 8.26 1.59 12.61
N TYR A 77 8.46 1.18 13.86
CA TYR A 77 9.67 0.49 14.30
C TYR A 77 9.34 -0.88 14.87
N VAL A 78 10.35 -1.74 14.82
CA VAL A 78 10.32 -3.08 15.36
C VAL A 78 10.88 -3.05 16.76
N LYS A 79 10.13 -3.59 17.73
CA LYS A 79 10.57 -3.77 19.10
C LYS A 79 10.44 -5.24 19.46
N GLU A 80 11.51 -5.81 19.97
CA GLU A 80 11.49 -7.17 20.50
C GLU A 80 11.18 -7.12 22.00
N GLU A 81 10.13 -7.82 22.42
CA GLU A 81 9.75 -7.99 23.83
C GLU A 81 9.43 -9.47 24.07
N ASP A 82 10.05 -10.08 25.08
CA ASP A 82 9.82 -11.48 25.47
C ASP A 82 9.96 -12.51 24.32
N GLY A 83 10.93 -12.29 23.41
CA GLY A 83 11.17 -13.12 22.24
C GLY A 83 10.10 -13.00 21.14
N LYS A 84 9.22 -11.99 21.23
CA LYS A 84 8.21 -11.68 20.22
C LYS A 84 8.48 -10.33 19.57
N ILE A 85 8.19 -10.28 18.27
CA ILE A 85 8.37 -9.09 17.44
C ILE A 85 7.08 -8.27 17.47
N PHE A 86 7.16 -7.04 17.96
CA PHE A 86 6.08 -6.06 17.95
C PHE A 86 6.41 -4.87 17.06
N TYR A 87 5.40 -4.34 16.39
CA TYR A 87 5.49 -3.12 15.59
C TYR A 87 4.80 -1.99 16.34
N THR A 88 5.44 -0.82 16.39
CA THR A 88 4.91 0.39 17.02
C THR A 88 5.15 1.60 16.13
N VAL A 89 4.31 2.63 16.23
CA VAL A 89 4.46 3.87 15.46
C VAL A 89 5.56 4.72 16.11
N SER A 90 6.44 5.32 15.29
CA SER A 90 7.36 6.34 15.80
C SER A 90 6.58 7.43 16.52
N LYS A 91 7.00 7.77 17.74
CA LYS A 91 6.62 9.05 18.33
C LYS A 91 7.31 10.19 17.62
#